data_AF-A0A0P9GCM7-F1
#
_entry.id   AF-A0A0P9GCM7-F1
#
_cell.length_a   1.000
_cell.length_b   1.000
_cell.length_c   1.000
_cell.angle_alpha   90.00
_cell.angle_beta   90.00
_cell.angle_gamma   90.00
#
_symmetry.space_group_name_H-M   'P 1'
#
loop_
_entity.id
_entity.type
_entity.pdbx_description
1 polymer ?
#
loop_
_entity_poly.entity_id
_entity_poly.type
_entity_poly.pdbx_seq_one_letter_code
_entity_poly.pdbx_strand_id
1 'polypeptide(L)'
;MEKKGRLIINVYSAKERSVDDLAWCAFCQDVKPLFWKDGRLFCYEMKFYPKRSWLVVIDSCVAIMPTYNKSIRVEGSANIPSVVLPVVKASAVAEKILEQTLNLLTKPSHRKSSS
;
A
#
# COMPACT_ATOMS: atom_id res chain seq x y z
N MET A 1 35.81 -1.29 0.46
CA MET A 1 34.46 -1.18 -0.14
C MET A 1 33.47 -1.86 0.79
N GLU A 2 32.78 -1.10 1.64
CA GLU A 2 31.71 -1.64 2.47
C GLU A 2 30.57 -2.11 1.56
N LYS A 3 30.13 -3.37 1.73
CA LYS A 3 28.93 -3.88 1.06
C LYS A 3 27.76 -3.04 1.56
N LYS A 4 27.30 -2.11 0.73
CA LYS A 4 26.12 -1.25 0.94
C LYS A 4 25.01 -2.12 1.52
N GLY A 5 24.68 -1.90 2.80
CA GLY A 5 23.77 -2.75 3.56
C GLY A 5 22.45 -2.93 2.80
N ARG A 6 22.11 -4.17 2.48
CA ARG A 6 20.86 -4.49 1.77
C ARG A 6 19.69 -4.07 2.66
N LEU A 7 18.85 -3.16 2.19
CA LEU A 7 17.61 -2.80 2.87
C LEU A 7 16.74 -4.04 3.01
N ILE A 8 16.44 -4.43 4.24
CA ILE A 8 15.52 -5.52 4.57
C ILE A 8 14.15 -4.89 4.75
N ILE A 9 13.16 -5.35 3.98
CA ILE A 9 11.77 -4.89 4.08
C ILE A 9 10.98 -6.04 4.69
N ASN A 10 10.12 -5.74 5.66
CA ASN A 10 9.19 -6.71 6.25
C ASN A 10 7.79 -6.10 6.28
N VAL A 11 6.86 -6.73 5.58
CA VAL A 11 5.41 -6.44 5.66
C VAL A 11 4.77 -7.36 6.69
N TYR A 12 4.01 -6.80 7.63
CA TYR A 12 3.38 -7.56 8.72
C TYR A 12 1.89 -7.84 8.49
N SER A 13 1.17 -6.93 7.84
CA SER A 13 -0.24 -7.09 7.46
C SER A 13 -0.43 -6.74 5.99
N ALA A 14 -1.26 -7.54 5.31
CA ALA A 14 -1.63 -7.34 3.93
C ALA A 14 -3.14 -7.52 3.76
N LYS A 15 -3.79 -6.62 3.02
CA LYS A 15 -5.23 -6.66 2.76
C LYS A 15 -5.52 -6.37 1.30
N GLU A 16 -6.41 -7.16 0.70
CA GLU A 16 -7.00 -6.82 -0.59
C GLU A 16 -8.26 -5.97 -0.36
N ARG A 17 -8.44 -4.92 -1.16
CA ARG A 17 -9.57 -3.99 -1.10
C ARG A 17 -10.04 -3.62 -2.50
N SER A 18 -11.25 -3.06 -2.60
CA SER A 18 -11.65 -2.32 -3.79
C SER A 18 -10.81 -1.04 -3.93
N VAL A 19 -10.79 -0.46 -5.13
CA VAL A 19 -10.11 0.84 -5.37
C VAL A 19 -10.74 1.94 -4.51
N ASP A 20 -12.08 1.96 -4.42
CA ASP A 20 -12.81 2.97 -3.67
C ASP A 20 -12.57 2.86 -2.16
N ASP A 21 -12.60 1.64 -1.60
CA ASP A 21 -12.32 1.42 -0.18
C ASP A 21 -10.87 1.78 0.19
N LEU A 22 -9.92 1.45 -0.69
CA LEU A 22 -8.52 1.78 -0.50
C LEU A 22 -8.33 3.30 -0.53
N ALA A 23 -8.90 3.98 -1.53
CA ALA A 23 -8.79 5.42 -1.68
C ALA A 23 -9.49 6.18 -0.56
N TRP A 24 -10.70 5.75 -0.15
CA TRP A 24 -11.40 6.32 1.00
C TRP A 24 -10.60 6.15 2.29
N CYS A 25 -10.09 4.94 2.56
CA CYS A 25 -9.25 4.68 3.74
C CYS A 25 -7.99 5.55 3.73
N ALA A 26 -7.30 5.65 2.59
CA ALA A 26 -6.10 6.46 2.45
C ALA A 26 -6.39 7.94 2.70
N PHE A 27 -7.50 8.45 2.18
CA PHE A 27 -7.96 9.81 2.45
C PHE A 27 -8.24 10.04 3.95
N CYS A 28 -9.01 9.17 4.61
CA CYS A 28 -9.31 9.31 6.03
C CYS A 28 -8.06 9.26 6.94
N GLN A 29 -7.01 8.55 6.51
CA GLN A 29 -5.76 8.39 7.26
C GLN A 29 -4.65 9.36 6.79
N ASP A 30 -4.97 10.30 5.90
CA ASP A 30 -4.01 11.21 5.24
C ASP A 30 -2.79 10.49 4.60
N VAL A 31 -3.00 9.28 4.09
CA VAL A 31 -1.98 8.49 3.39
C VAL A 31 -1.92 8.91 1.94
N LYS A 32 -0.83 9.60 1.57
CA LYS A 32 -0.55 10.06 0.20
C LYS A 32 0.96 10.09 -0.08
N PRO A 33 1.39 9.88 -1.35
CA PRO A 33 0.58 9.43 -2.48
C PRO A 33 0.20 7.95 -2.41
N LEU A 34 -0.77 7.54 -3.22
CA LEU A 34 -0.98 6.13 -3.54
C LEU A 34 0.03 5.67 -4.58
N PHE A 35 0.34 4.38 -4.59
CA PHE A 35 1.30 3.79 -5.52
C PHE A 35 0.61 2.89 -6.53
N TRP A 36 1.12 2.88 -7.76
CA TRP A 36 0.65 1.97 -8.81
C TRP A 36 1.80 1.21 -9.45
N LYS A 37 1.59 -0.08 -9.68
CA LYS A 37 2.51 -0.96 -10.40
C LYS A 37 1.74 -2.13 -11.03
N ASP A 38 1.97 -2.38 -12.32
CA ASP A 38 1.52 -3.57 -13.05
C ASP A 38 0.07 -3.98 -12.76
N GLY A 39 -0.86 -3.01 -12.88
CA GLY A 39 -2.28 -3.27 -12.68
C GLY A 39 -2.74 -3.33 -11.22
N ARG A 40 -1.88 -2.94 -10.27
CA ARG A 40 -2.19 -2.88 -8.83
C ARG A 40 -2.03 -1.47 -8.30
N LEU A 41 -3.05 -0.99 -7.59
CA LEU A 41 -2.99 0.21 -6.76
C LEU A 41 -2.72 -0.22 -5.31
N PHE A 42 -1.85 0.47 -4.59
CA PHE A 42 -1.54 0.11 -3.21
C PHE A 42 -1.10 1.29 -2.36
N CYS A 43 -1.23 1.14 -1.06
CA CYS A 43 -0.69 2.04 -0.04
C CYS A 43 -0.14 1.22 1.12
N TYR A 44 0.72 1.83 1.93
CA TYR A 44 1.32 1.16 3.07
C TYR A 44 1.65 2.13 4.19
N GLU A 45 1.58 1.66 5.42
CA GLU A 45 2.03 2.36 6.62
C GLU A 45 3.37 1.78 7.07
N MET A 46 4.34 2.64 7.38
CA MET A 46 5.66 2.22 7.81
C MET A 46 6.12 2.94 9.08
N LYS A 47 6.91 2.24 9.89
CA LYS A 47 7.72 2.85 10.96
C LYS A 47 9.19 2.78 10.56
N PHE A 48 9.82 3.95 10.45
CA PHE A 48 11.23 4.04 10.14
C PHE A 48 12.08 3.88 11.41
N TYR A 49 13.01 2.92 11.37
CA TYR A 49 13.96 2.69 12.45
C TYR A 49 15.37 3.08 11.97
N PRO A 50 15.81 4.34 12.16
CA PRO A 50 17.03 4.88 11.56
C PRO A 50 18.32 4.13 11.94
N LYS A 51 18.29 3.37 13.04
CA LYS A 51 19.46 2.65 13.57
C LYS A 51 19.66 1.26 12.94
N ARG A 52 18.79 0.80 12.03
CA ARG A 52 18.88 -0.52 11.38
C ARG A 52 18.54 -0.38 9.90
N SER A 53 19.14 -1.22 9.04
CA SER A 53 18.82 -1.28 7.60
C SER A 53 17.47 -1.97 7.33
N TRP A 54 16.47 -1.74 8.18
CA TRP A 54 15.17 -2.41 8.21
C TRP A 54 14.04 -1.43 7.97
N LEU A 55 13.20 -1.73 7.00
CA LEU A 55 11.93 -1.04 6.77
C LEU A 55 10.80 -1.92 7.28
N VAL A 56 10.12 -1.46 8.33
CA VAL A 56 8.99 -2.15 8.93
C VAL A 56 7.71 -1.56 8.35
N VAL A 57 7.00 -2.35 7.55
CA VAL A 57 5.69 -2.01 6.99
C VAL A 57 4.62 -2.69 7.84
N ILE A 58 3.83 -1.88 8.54
CA ILE A 58 2.84 -2.35 9.52
C ILE A 58 1.64 -2.93 8.79
N ASP A 59 1.07 -2.17 7.87
CA ASP A 59 -0.07 -2.56 7.06
C ASP A 59 0.15 -2.14 5.62
N SER A 60 -0.32 -2.97 4.69
CA SER A 60 -0.23 -2.73 3.25
C SER A 60 -1.54 -3.17 2.61
N CYS A 61 -2.20 -2.24 1.92
CA CYS A 61 -3.45 -2.50 1.22
C CYS A 61 -3.20 -2.49 -0.28
N VAL A 62 -3.80 -3.42 -1.01
CA VAL A 62 -3.71 -3.50 -2.48
C VAL A 62 -5.11 -3.64 -3.09
N ALA A 63 -5.30 -3.04 -4.25
CA ALA A 63 -6.48 -3.15 -5.08
C ALA A 63 -6.09 -3.48 -6.52
N ILE A 64 -6.97 -4.15 -7.26
CA ILE A 64 -6.81 -4.35 -8.70
C ILE A 64 -7.19 -3.04 -9.40
N MET A 65 -6.25 -2.45 -10.13
CA MET A 65 -6.45 -1.25 -10.95
C MET A 65 -5.67 -1.43 -12.27
N PRO A 66 -6.27 -2.06 -13.30
CA PRO A 66 -5.55 -2.52 -14.50
C PRO A 66 -4.83 -1.40 -15.26
N THR A 67 -5.41 -0.20 -15.25
CA THR A 67 -4.88 0.97 -15.96
C THR A 67 -4.35 2.00 -14.98
N TYR A 68 -3.17 2.54 -15.26
CA TYR A 68 -2.61 3.64 -14.49
C TYR A 68 -3.44 4.91 -14.67
N ASN A 69 -3.89 5.49 -13.56
CA ASN A 69 -4.41 6.85 -13.49
C ASN A 69 -3.51 7.65 -12.53
N LYS A 70 -3.19 8.91 -12.87
CA LYS A 70 -2.34 9.79 -12.05
C LYS A 70 -3.04 10.29 -10.80
N SER A 71 -4.35 10.12 -10.73
CA SER A 71 -5.14 10.48 -9.56
C SER A 71 -6.35 9.57 -9.40
N ILE A 72 -6.87 9.53 -8.17
CA ILE A 72 -8.15 8.94 -7.86
C ILE A 72 -9.00 10.02 -7.21
N ARG A 73 -10.21 10.19 -7.74
CA ARG A 73 -11.21 11.05 -7.12
C ARG A 73 -11.93 10.25 -6.06
N VAL A 74 -11.91 10.75 -4.84
CA VAL A 74 -12.64 10.20 -3.70
C VAL A 74 -13.86 11.09 -3.51
N GLU A 75 -15.05 10.52 -3.69
CA GLU A 75 -16.28 11.27 -3.47
C GLU A 75 -16.51 11.52 -1.99
N GLY A 76 -16.87 12.75 -1.65
CA GLY A 76 -17.20 13.17 -0.30
C GLY A 76 -18.48 12.51 0.21
N SER A 77 -18.67 12.56 1.53
CA SER A 77 -19.87 12.05 2.20
C SER A 77 -20.25 12.96 3.36
N ALA A 78 -21.54 13.28 3.48
CA ALA A 78 -22.11 14.21 4.45
C ALA A 78 -21.35 15.55 4.49
N ASN A 79 -20.52 15.77 5.50
CA ASN A 79 -19.76 17.01 5.73
C ASN A 79 -18.29 16.91 5.26
N ILE A 80 -17.91 15.82 4.60
CA ILE A 80 -16.56 15.60 4.11
C ILE A 80 -16.53 15.91 2.61
N PRO A 81 -15.71 16.87 2.13
CA PRO A 81 -15.66 17.23 0.72
C PRO A 81 -15.00 16.14 -0.13
N SER A 82 -15.36 16.07 -1.42
CA SER A 82 -14.64 15.24 -2.39
C SER A 82 -13.19 15.72 -2.53
N VAL A 83 -12.25 14.79 -2.71
CA VAL A 83 -10.82 15.10 -2.84
C VAL A 83 -10.21 14.32 -4.01
N VAL A 84 -9.08 14.81 -4.51
CA VAL A 84 -8.26 14.12 -5.50
C VAL A 84 -6.99 13.63 -4.82
N LEU A 85 -6.82 12.32 -4.76
CA LEU A 85 -5.59 11.70 -4.25
C LEU A 85 -4.58 11.50 -5.38
N PRO A 86 -3.31 11.87 -5.19
CA PRO A 86 -2.27 11.63 -6.19
C PRO A 86 -1.89 10.15 -6.21
N VAL A 87 -1.72 9.60 -7.42
CA VAL A 87 -1.21 8.25 -7.65
C VAL A 87 0.09 8.32 -8.45
N VAL A 88 1.14 7.76 -7.88
CA VAL A 88 2.47 7.73 -8.50
C VAL A 88 2.84 6.32 -8.90
N LYS A 89 3.70 6.19 -9.92
CA LYS A 89 4.33 4.89 -10.21
C LYS A 89 5.21 4.48 -9.04
N ALA A 90 5.18 3.20 -8.69
CA ALA A 90 5.97 2.66 -7.59
C ALA A 90 7.48 2.91 -7.81
N SER A 91 8.18 3.28 -6.73
CA SER A 91 9.64 3.27 -6.70
C SER A 91 10.15 1.84 -6.47
N ALA A 92 11.45 1.58 -6.66
CA ALA A 92 12.05 0.28 -6.39
C ALA A 92 11.84 -0.23 -4.94
N VAL A 93 11.63 0.66 -3.97
CA VAL A 93 11.28 0.26 -2.59
C VAL A 93 9.81 -0.12 -2.51
N ALA A 94 8.92 0.68 -3.09
CA ALA A 94 7.48 0.41 -3.10
C ALA A 94 7.15 -0.87 -3.88
N GLU A 95 7.85 -1.18 -4.96
CA GLU A 95 7.72 -2.43 -5.70
C GLU A 95 8.04 -3.65 -4.81
N LYS A 96 9.12 -3.60 -4.04
CA LYS A 96 9.47 -4.67 -3.09
C LYS A 96 8.44 -4.83 -1.97
N ILE A 97 7.83 -3.73 -1.52
CA ILE A 97 6.73 -3.76 -0.55
C ILE A 97 5.53 -4.46 -1.17
N LEU A 98 5.18 -4.11 -2.43
CA LEU A 98 4.08 -4.75 -3.15
C LEU A 98 4.33 -6.26 -3.33
N GLU A 99 5.54 -6.67 -3.72
CA GLU A 99 5.92 -8.09 -3.83
C GLU A 99 5.68 -8.84 -2.51
N GLN A 100 6.14 -8.29 -1.39
CA GLN A 100 5.90 -8.92 -0.08
C GLN A 100 4.42 -8.92 0.31
N THR A 101 3.68 -7.86 -0.02
CA THR A 101 2.24 -7.76 0.22
C THR A 101 1.50 -8.87 -0.53
N LEU A 102 1.79 -9.06 -1.82
CA LEU A 102 1.19 -10.10 -2.65
C LEU A 102 1.58 -11.51 -2.17
N ASN A 103 2.83 -11.69 -1.73
CA ASN A 103 3.28 -12.95 -1.13
C ASN A 103 2.56 -13.29 0.18
N LEU A 104 2.11 -12.30 0.95
CA LEU A 104 1.29 -12.53 2.15
C LEU A 104 -0.16 -12.88 1.79
N LEU A 105 -0.73 -12.24 0.78
CA LEU A 105 -2.09 -12.51 0.33
C LEU A 105 -2.26 -13.89 -0.33
N THR A 106 -1.20 -14.40 -0.97
CA THR A 106 -1.21 -15.73 -1.59
C THR A 106 -0.95 -16.87 -0.61
N LYS A 107 -0.40 -16.59 0.59
CA LYS A 107 -0.16 -17.61 1.60
C LYS A 107 -1.49 -18.09 2.21
N PRO A 108 -1.72 -19.42 2.26
CA PRO A 108 -2.88 -19.98 2.96
C PRO A 108 -2.64 -19.92 4.48
N SER A 109 -2.81 -18.75 5.10
CA SER A 109 -2.81 -18.64 6.56
C SER A 109 -3.95 -17.76 7.06
N HIS A 110 -4.97 -18.45 7.58
CA HIS A 110 -6.14 -17.96 8.32
C HIS A 110 -7.15 -17.12 7.54
N ARG A 111 -7.84 -17.75 6.57
CA ARG A 111 -9.25 -17.42 6.31
C ARG A 111 -10.03 -17.70 7.60
N LYS A 112 -10.21 -16.70 8.47
CA LYS A 112 -11.27 -16.77 9.46
C LYS A 112 -12.59 -16.73 8.69
N SER A 113 -13.21 -17.89 8.58
CA SER A 113 -14.64 -18.03 8.31
C SER A 113 -15.39 -17.31 9.42
N SER A 114 -15.93 -16.13 9.11
CA SER A 114 -17.03 -15.54 9.88
C SER A 114 -18.31 -15.87 9.12
N SER A 115 -18.94 -16.97 9.56
CA SER A 115 -20.39 -17.17 9.46
C SER A 115 -21.11 -16.27 10.45
#